data_AF-A0A0C2WU14-F1
#
_entry.id   AF-A0A0C2WU14-F1
#
_cell.length_a   1.000
_cell.length_b   1.000
_cell.length_c   1.000
_cell.angle_alpha   90.00
_cell.angle_beta   90.00
_cell.angle_gamma   90.00
#
_symmetry.space_group_name_H-M   'P 1'
#
loop_
_entity.id
_entity.type
_entity.pdbx_description
1 polymer ?
#
loop_
_entity_poly.entity_id
_entity_poly.type
_entity_poly.pdbx_seq_one_letter_code
_entity_poly.pdbx_strand_id
1 'polypeptide(L)'
;MQLGYTVLNLALIWVNTYATFKTLDRKSAGKRSSSSRFQQRNKRDMKSCLSVWVVWVCWKYLEGVVDTTIGIFIPFLHEIKCLFILLLILTRPWGAEPLVLNVLRPTIRPYTGIIDACLHWLELGGDFAFLLLSLP
;
A
#
# COMPACT_ATOMS: atom_id res chain seq x y z
N MET A 1 5.51 -16.57 19.48
CA MET A 1 5.00 -15.24 19.07
C MET A 1 5.01 -15.00 17.55
N GLN A 2 5.96 -15.56 16.79
CA GLN A 2 6.09 -15.38 15.33
C GLN A 2 4.83 -15.74 14.51
N LEU A 3 4.09 -16.78 14.94
CA LEU A 3 2.86 -17.21 14.28
C LEU A 3 1.76 -16.15 14.32
N GLY A 4 1.61 -15.44 15.45
CA GLY A 4 0.60 -14.38 15.60
C GLY A 4 0.88 -13.21 14.66
N TYR A 5 2.15 -12.79 14.59
CA TYR A 5 2.60 -11.75 13.66
C TYR A 5 2.32 -12.13 12.18
N THR A 6 2.60 -13.39 11.80
CA THR A 6 2.32 -13.88 10.45
C THR A 6 0.83 -13.89 10.13
N VAL A 7 0.00 -14.34 11.08
CA VAL A 7 -1.46 -14.32 10.94
C VAL A 7 -2.00 -12.89 10.82
N LEU A 8 -1.49 -11.95 11.60
CA LEU A 8 -1.87 -10.54 11.50
C LEU A 8 -1.48 -9.93 10.14
N ASN A 9 -0.30 -10.26 9.60
CA ASN A 9 0.08 -9.81 8.27
C ASN A 9 -0.82 -10.41 7.17
N LEU A 10 -1.13 -11.70 7.26
CA LEU A 10 -2.05 -12.35 6.33
C LEU A 10 -3.44 -11.70 6.40
N ALA A 11 -3.94 -11.43 7.60
CA ALA A 11 -5.22 -10.74 7.80
C ALA A 11 -5.18 -9.32 7.23
N LEU A 12 -4.09 -8.57 7.44
CA LEU A 12 -3.92 -7.23 6.89
C LEU A 12 -3.90 -7.26 5.36
N ILE A 13 -3.13 -8.17 4.75
CA ILE A 13 -3.08 -8.37 3.30
C ILE A 13 -4.47 -8.74 2.79
N TRP A 14 -5.17 -9.65 3.45
CA TRP A 14 -6.53 -10.05 3.06
C TRP A 14 -7.50 -8.87 3.08
N VAL A 15 -7.53 -8.11 4.17
CA VAL A 15 -8.36 -6.91 4.32
C VAL A 15 -7.99 -5.85 3.29
N ASN A 16 -6.71 -5.71 2.97
CA ASN A 16 -6.21 -4.81 1.92
C ASN A 16 -6.67 -5.22 0.53
N THR A 17 -6.51 -6.48 0.18
CA THR A 17 -6.93 -7.07 -1.09
C THR A 17 -8.44 -7.00 -1.27
N TYR A 18 -9.21 -7.36 -0.24
CA TYR A 18 -10.67 -7.31 -0.30
C TYR A 18 -11.20 -5.90 -0.53
N ALA A 19 -10.65 -4.90 0.15
CA ALA A 19 -11.05 -3.51 -0.07
C ALA A 19 -10.63 -3.01 -1.46
N THR A 20 -9.44 -3.39 -1.92
CA THR A 20 -8.98 -3.06 -3.28
C THR A 20 -9.94 -3.63 -4.31
N PHE A 21 -10.30 -4.91 -4.18
CA PHE A 21 -11.30 -5.56 -5.02
C PHE A 21 -12.64 -4.82 -5.01
N LYS A 22 -13.17 -4.48 -3.84
CA LYS A 22 -14.44 -3.72 -3.71
C LYS A 22 -14.36 -2.33 -4.34
N THR A 23 -13.21 -1.66 -4.27
CA THR A 23 -13.02 -0.35 -4.93
C THR A 23 -12.92 -0.45 -6.45
N LEU A 24 -12.33 -1.53 -6.97
CA LEU A 24 -12.22 -1.80 -8.40
C LEU A 24 -13.58 -2.23 -8.99
N ASP A 25 -14.31 -3.09 -8.29
CA ASP A 25 -15.63 -3.57 -8.72
C ASP A 25 -16.65 -2.43 -8.83
N ARG A 26 -16.61 -1.48 -7.87
CA ARG A 26 -17.39 -0.22 -7.95
C ARG A 26 -17.11 0.61 -9.20
N LYS A 27 -15.88 0.58 -9.73
CA LYS A 27 -15.55 1.27 -10.99
C LYS A 27 -16.10 0.54 -12.21
N SER A 28 -16.12 -0.79 -12.19
CA SER A 28 -16.72 -1.61 -13.26
C SER A 28 -18.22 -1.34 -13.40
N ALA A 29 -18.95 -1.32 -12.27
CA ALA A 29 -20.38 -0.97 -12.23
C ALA A 29 -20.66 0.50 -12.63
N GLY A 30 -19.69 1.37 -12.38
CA GLY A 30 -19.76 2.81 -12.61
C GLY A 30 -19.67 3.29 -14.06
N LYS A 31 -19.32 2.42 -15.03
CA LYS A 31 -19.22 2.77 -16.46
C LYS A 31 -20.54 3.32 -17.05
N ARG A 32 -21.68 3.10 -16.39
CA ARG A 32 -23.01 3.56 -16.83
C ARG A 32 -23.42 4.95 -16.31
N SER A 33 -22.69 5.56 -15.37
CA SER A 33 -23.03 6.88 -14.81
C SER A 33 -21.93 7.91 -15.13
N SER A 34 -22.23 8.84 -16.03
CA SER A 34 -21.30 9.89 -16.51
C SER A 34 -21.17 11.11 -15.59
N SER A 35 -21.75 11.06 -14.38
CA SER A 35 -21.74 12.20 -13.47
C SER A 35 -20.32 12.53 -13.01
N SER A 36 -19.86 13.76 -13.25
CA SER A 36 -18.54 14.27 -12.83
C SER A 36 -18.27 14.06 -11.34
N ARG A 37 -19.31 14.16 -10.50
CA ARG A 37 -19.25 13.89 -9.05
C ARG A 37 -18.91 12.44 -8.73
N PHE A 38 -19.45 11.50 -9.49
CA PHE A 38 -19.19 10.07 -9.31
C PHE A 38 -17.75 9.72 -9.71
N GLN A 39 -17.25 10.29 -10.81
CA GLN A 39 -15.85 10.14 -11.21
C GLN A 39 -14.87 10.71 -10.18
N GLN A 40 -15.18 11.88 -9.60
CA GLN A 40 -14.33 12.49 -8.58
C GLN A 40 -14.28 11.66 -7.29
N ARG A 41 -15.43 11.11 -6.86
CA ARG A 41 -15.50 10.20 -5.72
C ARG A 41 -14.68 8.93 -5.94
N ASN A 42 -14.80 8.31 -7.12
CA ASN A 42 -14.02 7.11 -7.46
C ASN A 42 -12.51 7.37 -7.53
N LYS A 43 -12.08 8.56 -7.98
CA LYS A 43 -10.67 8.96 -7.97
C LYS A 43 -10.16 9.12 -6.54
N ARG A 44 -10.96 9.69 -5.64
CA ARG A 44 -10.61 9.85 -4.22
C ARG A 44 -10.52 8.50 -3.51
N ASP A 45 -11.52 7.65 -3.69
CA ASP A 45 -11.56 6.32 -3.07
C ASP A 45 -10.37 5.45 -3.52
N MET A 46 -9.97 5.56 -4.80
CA MET A 46 -8.77 4.87 -5.31
C MET A 46 -7.47 5.37 -4.66
N LYS A 47 -7.34 6.68 -4.48
CA LYS A 47 -6.17 7.29 -3.83
C LYS A 47 -6.06 6.85 -2.37
N SER A 48 -7.19 6.80 -1.67
CA SER A 48 -7.27 6.30 -0.29
C SER A 48 -6.87 4.82 -0.21
N CYS A 49 -7.30 4.00 -1.18
CA CYS A 49 -6.89 2.60 -1.22
C CYS A 49 -5.38 2.42 -1.47
N LEU A 50 -4.80 3.16 -2.43
CA LEU A 50 -3.37 3.13 -2.72
C LEU A 50 -2.52 3.62 -1.54
N SER A 51 -3.01 4.65 -0.85
CA SER A 51 -2.40 5.20 0.37
C SER A 51 -2.13 4.12 1.41
N VAL A 52 -3.10 3.23 1.66
CA VAL A 52 -2.94 2.13 2.63
C VAL A 52 -1.84 1.15 2.21
N TRP A 53 -1.74 0.85 0.92
CA TRP A 53 -0.68 -0.02 0.39
C TRP A 53 0.70 0.60 0.60
N VAL A 54 0.86 1.90 0.35
CA VAL A 54 2.14 2.57 0.54
C VAL A 54 2.56 2.59 2.02
N VAL A 55 1.62 2.87 2.92
CA VAL A 55 1.87 2.81 4.36
C VAL A 55 2.30 1.41 4.79
N TRP A 56 1.67 0.37 4.25
CA TRP A 56 2.05 -1.02 4.53
C TRP A 56 3.45 -1.36 4.03
N VAL A 57 3.81 -0.97 2.79
CA VAL A 57 5.16 -1.18 2.25
C VAL A 57 6.21 -0.45 3.08
N CYS A 58 5.94 0.81 3.46
CA CYS A 58 6.83 1.59 4.32
C CYS A 58 7.03 0.89 5.68
N TRP A 59 5.95 0.39 6.27
CA TRP A 59 6.02 -0.38 7.51
C TRP A 59 6.90 -1.64 7.37
N LYS A 60 6.72 -2.42 6.30
CA LYS A 60 7.53 -3.61 6.02
C LYS A 60 9.01 -3.28 5.85
N TYR A 61 9.33 -2.16 5.20
CA TYR A 61 10.72 -1.72 5.06
C TYR A 61 11.32 -1.30 6.41
N LEU A 62 10.58 -0.48 7.17
CA LEU A 62 11.02 0.00 8.47
C LEU A 62 11.24 -1.15 9.44
N GLU A 63 10.35 -2.14 9.43
CA GLU A 63 10.52 -3.36 10.21
C GLU A 63 11.81 -4.11 9.86
N GLY A 64 12.13 -4.28 8.58
CA GLY A 64 13.38 -4.92 8.16
C GLY A 64 14.62 -4.16 8.62
N VAL A 65 14.58 -2.83 8.55
CA VAL A 65 15.68 -1.97 9.03
C VAL A 65 15.83 -2.05 10.55
N VAL A 66 14.71 -1.98 11.29
CA VAL A 66 14.70 -2.04 12.76
C VAL A 66 15.14 -3.41 13.26
N ASP A 67 14.74 -4.50 12.60
CA ASP A 67 15.17 -5.85 12.97
C ASP A 67 16.66 -6.06 12.74
N THR A 68 17.18 -5.52 11.64
CA THR A 68 18.62 -5.58 11.34
C THR A 68 19.43 -4.75 12.32
N THR A 69 18.91 -3.60 12.77
CA THR A 69 19.68 -2.61 13.55
C THR A 69 19.54 -2.81 15.06
N ILE A 70 18.34 -3.18 15.54
CA ILE A 70 17.96 -3.12 16.97
C ILE A 70 17.49 -4.50 17.47
N GLY A 71 17.33 -5.51 16.59
CA GLY A 71 16.79 -6.82 16.93
C GLY A 71 17.53 -7.58 18.05
N ILE A 72 18.81 -7.25 18.29
CA ILE A 72 19.63 -7.85 19.34
C ILE A 72 19.44 -7.18 20.71
N PHE A 73 19.02 -5.91 20.77
CA PHE A 73 19.07 -5.12 22.00
C PHE A 73 17.77 -5.10 22.82
N ILE A 74 16.60 -5.35 22.21
CA ILE A 74 15.31 -5.14 22.89
C ILE A 74 14.41 -6.38 22.76
N PRO A 75 14.21 -7.16 23.84
CA PRO A 75 13.45 -8.42 23.80
C PRO A 75 11.93 -8.24 23.59
N PHE A 76 11.37 -7.04 23.78
CA PHE A 76 9.94 -6.76 23.64
C PHE A 76 9.51 -6.16 22.29
N LEU A 77 10.40 -6.06 21.31
CA LEU A 77 10.07 -5.48 19.99
C LEU A 77 8.97 -6.27 19.27
N HIS A 78 8.89 -7.58 19.49
CA HIS A 78 7.90 -8.41 18.83
C HIS A 78 6.45 -8.03 19.21
N GLU A 79 6.18 -7.68 20.46
CA GLU A 79 4.84 -7.28 20.90
C GLU A 79 4.45 -5.91 20.33
N ILE A 80 5.41 -4.96 20.32
CA ILE A 80 5.21 -3.62 19.77
C ILE A 80 4.89 -3.71 18.26
N LYS A 81 5.54 -4.61 17.52
CA LYS A 81 5.23 -4.85 16.09
C LYS A 81 3.80 -5.35 15.89
N CYS A 82 3.36 -6.32 16.70
CA CYS A 82 2.00 -6.83 16.63
C CYS A 82 0.97 -5.73 16.93
N LEU A 83 1.22 -4.90 17.94
CA LEU A 83 0.37 -3.74 18.26
C LEU A 83 0.34 -2.71 17.14
N PHE A 84 1.47 -2.45 16.48
CA PHE A 84 1.53 -1.53 15.36
C PHE A 84 0.72 -2.02 14.16
N ILE A 85 0.84 -3.29 13.81
CA ILE A 85 0.05 -3.90 12.72
C ILE A 85 -1.43 -3.88 13.05
N LEU A 86 -1.79 -4.18 14.29
CA LEU A 86 -3.18 -4.11 14.77
C LEU A 86 -3.72 -2.68 14.69
N LEU A 87 -2.93 -1.69 15.10
CA LEU A 87 -3.27 -0.27 14.98
C LEU A 87 -3.41 0.15 13.50
N LEU A 88 -2.58 -0.37 12.60
CA LEU A 88 -2.65 -0.11 11.16
C LEU A 88 -3.95 -0.69 10.55
N ILE A 89 -4.40 -1.86 11.01
CA ILE A 89 -5.70 -2.43 10.65
C ILE A 89 -6.85 -1.55 11.19
N LEU A 90 -6.75 -1.08 12.43
CA LEU A 90 -7.82 -0.34 13.11
C LEU A 90 -7.98 1.10 12.57
N THR A 91 -6.87 1.78 12.26
CA THR A 91 -6.85 3.16 11.75
C THR A 91 -7.16 3.27 10.25
N ARG A 92 -7.25 2.13 9.56
CA ARG A 92 -7.53 2.02 8.13
C ARG A 92 -8.77 2.80 7.63
N PRO A 93 -9.94 2.81 8.32
CA PRO A 93 -11.14 3.45 7.80
C PRO A 93 -11.16 4.99 7.98
N TRP A 94 -10.34 5.55 8.87
CA TRP A 94 -10.45 6.94 9.33
C TRP A 94 -9.18 7.77 9.09
N GLY A 95 -7.99 7.16 9.07
CA GLY A 95 -6.71 7.87 9.11
C GLY A 95 -5.91 7.91 7.80
N ALA A 96 -6.17 7.00 6.85
CA ALA A 96 -5.29 6.83 5.69
C ALA A 96 -5.23 8.07 4.78
N GLU A 97 -6.36 8.76 4.60
CA GLU A 97 -6.47 9.93 3.72
C GLU A 97 -5.73 11.17 4.27
N PRO A 98 -5.94 11.62 5.52
CA PRO A 98 -5.18 12.74 6.07
C PRO A 98 -3.70 12.40 6.35
N LEU A 99 -3.38 11.15 6.71
CA LEU A 99 -1.99 10.73 6.94
C LEU A 99 -1.16 10.80 5.65
N VAL A 100 -1.75 10.41 4.51
CA VAL A 100 -1.04 10.49 3.22
C VAL A 100 -0.96 11.91 2.70
N LEU A 101 -1.99 12.72 2.90
CA LEU A 101 -1.95 14.13 2.51
C LEU A 101 -0.93 14.95 3.32
N ASN A 102 -0.75 14.65 4.61
CA ASN A 102 0.11 15.46 5.49
C ASN A 102 1.51 14.90 5.68
N VAL A 103 1.70 13.59 5.77
CA VAL A 103 3.02 12.97 6.04
C VAL A 103 3.65 12.49 4.75
N LEU A 104 2.87 11.80 3.91
CA LEU A 104 3.41 11.14 2.73
C LEU A 104 3.64 12.12 1.58
N ARG A 105 2.76 13.10 1.38
CA ARG A 105 2.88 14.10 0.32
C ARG A 105 4.16 14.94 0.39
N PRO A 106 4.58 15.52 1.54
CA PRO A 106 5.84 16.25 1.61
C PRO A 106 7.05 15.32 1.47
N THR A 107 6.95 14.09 1.97
CA THR A 107 8.04 13.11 1.92
C THR A 107 8.25 12.56 0.51
N ILE A 108 7.18 12.33 -0.26
CA ILE A 108 7.25 11.80 -1.63
C ILE A 108 7.60 12.89 -2.65
N ARG A 109 7.22 14.16 -2.40
CA ARG A 109 7.45 15.28 -3.33
C ARG A 109 8.88 15.39 -3.88
N PRO A 110 9.96 15.22 -3.09
CA PRO A 110 11.32 15.25 -3.64
C PRO A 110 11.68 14.00 -4.46
N TYR A 111 11.02 12.86 -4.21
CA TYR A 111 11.32 11.59 -4.88
C TYR A 111 10.42 11.32 -6.09
N THR A 112 9.46 12.20 -6.42
CA THR A 112 8.53 11.97 -7.54
C THR A 112 9.26 11.73 -8.85
N GLY A 113 10.36 12.43 -9.12
CA GLY A 113 11.14 12.22 -10.35
C GLY A 113 11.83 10.86 -10.42
N ILE A 114 12.34 10.36 -9.28
CA ILE A 114 12.97 9.04 -9.20
C ILE A 114 11.92 7.94 -9.31
N ILE A 115 10.76 8.13 -8.65
CA ILE A 115 9.64 7.18 -8.71
C ILE A 115 9.12 7.07 -10.15
N ASP A 116 8.95 8.19 -10.83
CA ASP A 116 8.47 8.23 -12.22
C ASP A 116 9.48 7.57 -13.17
N ALA A 117 10.78 7.84 -12.98
CA ALA A 117 11.84 7.18 -13.74
C ALA A 117 11.85 5.66 -13.50
N CYS A 118 11.79 5.21 -12.24
CA CYS A 118 11.72 3.78 -11.92
C CYS A 118 10.47 3.12 -12.51
N LEU A 119 9.33 3.81 -12.50
CA LEU A 119 8.10 3.30 -13.09
C LEU A 119 8.24 3.14 -14.60
N HIS A 120 8.84 4.14 -15.27
CA HIS A 120 9.13 4.08 -16.70
C HIS A 120 10.09 2.92 -17.04
N TRP A 121 11.12 2.68 -16.23
CA TRP A 121 12.00 1.52 -16.41
C TRP A 121 11.28 0.19 -16.22
N LEU A 122 10.37 0.11 -15.24
CA LEU A 122 9.56 -1.08 -14.98
C LEU A 122 8.59 -1.35 -16.13
N GLU A 123 7.95 -0.31 -16.66
CA GLU A 123 7.05 -0.38 -17.82
C GLU A 123 7.81 -0.85 -19.06
N LEU A 124 8.96 -0.25 -19.34
CA LEU A 124 9.85 -0.69 -20.43
C LEU A 124 10.24 -2.16 -20.25
N GLY A 125 10.71 -2.54 -19.05
CA GLY A 125 11.09 -3.92 -18.74
C GLY A 125 9.92 -4.90 -18.85
N GLY A 126 8.72 -4.48 -18.44
CA GLY A 126 7.48 -5.25 -18.56
C GLY A 126 7.11 -5.48 -20.02
N ASP A 127 7.15 -4.44 -20.85
CA ASP A 127 6.91 -4.54 -22.29
C ASP A 127 7.94 -5.45 -22.97
N PHE A 128 9.22 -5.31 -22.61
CA PHE A 128 10.29 -6.19 -23.10
C PHE A 128 10.06 -7.66 -22.69
N ALA A 129 9.69 -7.91 -21.44
CA ALA A 129 9.40 -9.26 -20.95
C ALA A 129 8.17 -9.86 -21.64
N PHE A 130 7.14 -9.06 -21.87
CA PHE A 130 5.93 -9.49 -22.56
C PHE A 130 6.21 -9.81 -24.03
N LEU A 131 7.05 -9.00 -24.68
CA LEU A 131 7.48 -9.22 -26.06
C LEU A 131 8.31 -10.51 -26.18
N LEU A 132 9.24 -10.73 -25.24
CA LEU A 132 10.00 -11.98 -25.13
C LEU A 132 9.10 -13.21 -24.94
N LEU A 133 8.05 -13.10 -24.13
CA LEU A 133 7.12 -14.19 -23.87
C LEU A 133 6.13 -14.42 -25.02
N SER A 134 5.95 -13.43 -25.90
CA SER A 134 5.11 -13.50 -27.10
C SER A 134 5.85 -13.99 -28.35
N LEU A 135 7.17 -14.15 -28.29
CA LEU A 135 7.94 -14.79 -29.35
C LEU A 135 7.60 -16.31 -29.36
N PRO A 136 7.26 -16.88 -30.53
CA PRO A 136 6.89 -18.29 -30.65
C PRO A 136 8.05 -19.24 -30.38
#